data_AF-A0A087U3T9-F1
#
_entry.id   AF-A0A087U3T9-F1
#
_cell.length_a   1.000
_cell.length_b   1.000
_cell.length_c   1.000
_cell.angle_alpha   90.00
_cell.angle_beta   90.00
_cell.angle_gamma   90.00
#
_symmetry.space_group_name_H-M   'P 1'
#
loop_
_entity.id
_entity.type
_entity.pdbx_description
1 polymer ?
#
loop_
_entity_poly.entity_id
_entity_poly.type
_entity_poly.pdbx_seq_one_letter_code
_entity_poly.pdbx_strand_id
1 'polypeptide(L)' 'MASSSVPNLYYSVIEDVIANVREAFIDEGVDEQALTELKQVWEKKLHESKAIEREPETAV' A
#
# COMPACT_ATOMS: atom_id res chain seq x y z
N MET A 1 -23.50 3.91 -2.11
CA MET A 1 -22.08 4.26 -2.32
C MET A 1 -21.26 3.39 -1.39
N ALA A 2 -20.33 2.59 -1.91
CA ALA A 2 -19.53 1.73 -1.04
C ALA A 2 -18.70 2.59 -0.09
N SER A 3 -18.93 2.47 1.21
CA SER A 3 -18.07 3.08 2.22
C SER A 3 -16.72 2.38 2.18
N SER A 4 -15.76 2.93 1.45
CA SER A 4 -14.37 2.47 1.48
C SER A 4 -13.82 2.71 2.88
N SER A 5 -13.53 1.64 3.61
CA SER A 5 -12.85 1.75 4.90
C SER A 5 -11.45 2.34 4.69
N VAL A 6 -10.91 3.01 5.71
CA VAL A 6 -9.54 3.55 5.68
C VAL A 6 -8.53 2.48 5.22
N PRO A 7 -8.55 1.23 5.73
CA PRO A 7 -7.69 0.15 5.21
C PRO A 7 -7.85 -0.08 3.71
N ASN A 8 -9.09 -0.15 3.20
CA ASN A 8 -9.34 -0.41 1.79
C ASN A 8 -8.77 0.70 0.90
N LEU A 9 -8.81 1.95 1.35
CA LEU A 9 -8.23 3.08 0.61
C LEU A 9 -6.70 2.99 0.54
N TYR A 10 -6.04 2.66 1.65
CA TYR A 10 -4.58 2.49 1.64
C TYR A 10 -4.15 1.37 0.69
N TYR A 11 -4.82 0.21 0.74
CA TYR A 11 -4.50 -0.90 -0.15
C TYR A 11 -4.80 -0.57 -1.62
N SER A 12 -5.93 0.09 -1.93
CA SER A 12 -6.22 0.47 -3.32
C SER A 12 -5.17 1.42 -3.88
N VAL A 13 -4.72 2.40 -3.09
CA VAL A 13 -3.66 3.33 -3.53
C VAL A 13 -2.34 2.60 -3.76
N ILE A 14 -1.98 1.64 -2.90
CA ILE A 14 -0.77 0.83 -3.09
C ILE A 14 -0.86 0.06 -4.40
N GLU A 15 -1.96 -0.67 -4.64
CA GLU A 15 -2.12 -1.44 -5.88
C GLU A 15 -2.10 -0.56 -7.12
N ASP A 16 -2.82 0.58 -7.09
CA ASP A 16 -2.86 1.52 -8.20
C ASP A 16 -1.47 2.08 -8.51
N VAL A 17 -0.69 2.48 -7.49
CA VAL A 17 0.66 3.00 -7.70
C VAL A 17 1.58 1.91 -8.27
N ILE A 18 1.56 0.70 -7.71
CA ILE A 18 2.40 -0.42 -8.18
C ILE A 18 2.06 -0.78 -9.63
N ALA A 19 0.78 -0.78 -10.01
CA ALA A 19 0.37 -1.02 -11.39
C ALA A 19 0.86 0.08 -12.34
N ASN A 20 0.69 1.35 -11.95
CA ASN A 20 1.00 2.49 -12.82
C ASN A 20 2.51 2.75 -13.00
N VAL A 21 3.36 2.42 -12.02
CA VAL A 21 4.82 2.65 -12.13
C VAL A 21 5.58 1.48 -12.75
N ARG A 22 4.91 0.35 -13.01
CA ARG A 22 5.54 -0.86 -13.55
C ARG A 22 6.23 -0.62 -14.89
N GLU A 23 5.58 0.09 -15.81
CA GLU A 23 6.17 0.40 -17.11
C GLU A 23 7.42 1.28 -16.95
N ALA A 24 7.39 2.26 -16.06
CA ALA A 24 8.55 3.11 -15.77
C ALA A 24 9.75 2.30 -15.24
N PHE A 25 9.52 1.30 -14.39
CA PHE A 25 10.59 0.40 -13.93
C PHE A 25 11.21 -0.38 -15.10
N ILE A 26 10.38 -0.88 -16.02
CA ILE A 26 10.85 -1.60 -17.21
C ILE A 26 11.64 -0.68 -18.14
N ASP A 27 11.14 0.53 -18.38
CA ASP A 27 11.78 1.52 -19.25
C ASP A 27 13.13 1.99 -18.71
N GLU A 28 13.26 2.06 -17.38
CA GLU A 28 14.53 2.37 -16.70
C GLU A 28 15.45 1.14 -16.55
N GLY A 29 15.02 -0.05 -16.99
CA GLY A 29 15.78 -1.29 -16.88
C GLY A 29 15.94 -1.78 -15.43
N VAL A 30 15.03 -1.37 -14.54
CA VAL A 30 14.99 -1.79 -13.14
C VAL A 30 14.33 -3.17 -13.05
N ASP A 31 14.92 -4.04 -12.23
CA ASP A 31 14.41 -5.39 -11.99
C ASP A 31 12.98 -5.36 -11.41
N GLU A 32 12.09 -6.21 -11.93
CA GLU A 32 10.72 -6.37 -11.42
C GLU A 32 10.70 -6.79 -9.93
N GLN A 33 11.75 -7.48 -9.48
CA GLN A 33 11.95 -7.81 -8.08
C GLN A 33 12.03 -6.55 -7.21
N ALA A 34 12.62 -5.45 -7.70
CA ALA A 34 12.69 -4.19 -6.95
C ALA A 34 11.30 -3.55 -6.78
N LEU A 35 10.41 -3.66 -7.78
CA LEU A 35 9.02 -3.21 -7.66
C LEU A 35 8.24 -4.06 -6.65
N THR A 36 8.50 -5.36 -6.62
CA THR A 36 7.93 -6.28 -5.63
C THR A 36 8.40 -5.95 -4.21
N GLU A 37 9.69 -5.68 -4.03
CA GLU A 37 10.26 -5.26 -2.75
C GLU A 37 9.72 -3.89 -2.30
N LEU A 38 9.54 -2.94 -3.21
CA LEU A 38 8.90 -1.66 -2.92
C LEU A 38 7.51 -1.86 -2.30
N LYS A 39 6.68 -2.72 -2.92
CA LYS A 39 5.34 -3.04 -2.39
C LYS A 39 5.44 -3.63 -0.97
N GLN A 40 6.27 -4.65 -0.78
CA GLN A 40 6.43 -5.32 0.51
C GLN A 40 6.90 -4.36 1.62
N VAL A 41 7.88 -3.49 1.32
CA VAL A 41 8.38 -2.49 2.27
C VAL A 41 7.30 -1.46 2.59
N TRP A 42 6.51 -1.03 1.61
CA TRP A 42 5.42 -0.09 1.84
C TRP A 42 4.33 -0.70 2.74
N GLU A 43 3.85 -1.90 2.44
CA GLU A 43 2.85 -2.61 3.26
C GLU A 43 3.34 -2.83 4.70
N LYS A 44 4.60 -3.22 4.87
CA LYS A 44 5.22 -3.35 6.18
C LYS A 44 5.20 -2.02 6.94
N LYS A 45 5.64 -0.92 6.31
CA LYS A 45 5.65 0.40 6.94
C LYS A 45 4.24 0.92 7.25
N LEU A 46 3.26 0.58 6.42
CA LEU A 46 1.86 0.90 6.68
C LEU A 46 1.39 0.24 8.00
N HIS A 47 1.70 -1.04 8.19
CA HIS A 47 1.41 -1.74 9.44
C HIS A 47 2.16 -1.14 10.63
N GLU A 48 3.48 -0.91 10.51
CA GLU A 48 4.29 -0.33 11.58
C GLU A 48 3.83 1.07 11.99
N SER A 49 3.26 1.83 11.06
CA SER A 49 2.71 3.16 11.33
C SER A 49 1.39 3.15 12.12
N LYS A 50 0.72 1.99 12.21
CA LYS A 50 -0.62 1.83 12.78
C LYS A 50 -1.73 2.63 12.09
N ALA A 51 -1.49 3.19 10.90
CA ALA A 51 -2.47 4.01 10.18
C ALA A 51 -3.76 3.25 9.78
N ILE A 52 -3.72 1.92 9.77
CA ILE A 52 -4.87 1.05 9.49
C ILE A 52 -5.40 0.31 10.73
N GLU A 53 -4.74 0.45 11.88
CA GLU A 53 -5.25 -0.08 13.14
C GLU A 53 -6.39 0.82 13.62
N ARG A 54 -7.55 0.23 13.91
CA ARG A 54 -8.61 0.94 14.60
C ARG A 54 -8.20 1.03 16.07
N GLU A 55 -8.10 2.24 16.63
CA GLU A 55 -8.05 2.35 18.09
C GLU A 55 -9.27 1.61 18.65
N PRO A 56 -9.11 0.77 19.68
CA PRO A 56 -10.26 0.20 20.36
C PRO A 56 -11.07 1.38 20.90
N GLU A 57 -12.28 1.56 20.34
CA GLU A 57 -13.28 2.51 20.83
C GLU A 57 -13.33 2.33 22.33
N THR A 58 -12.96 3.38 23.06
CA THR A 58 -12.82 3.40 24.53
C THR A 58 -13.87 2.53 25.18
N ALA A 59 -13.42 1.44 25.82
CA ALA A 59 -14.24 0.66 26.74
C ALA A 59 -14.66 1.60 27.88
N VAL A 60 -15.87 2.16 27.77
CA VAL A 60 -16.58 2.90 28.82
C VAL A 60 -17.06 1.91 29.87
#